data_AF-A0A9D4Q1K7-F1
#
_entry.id   AF-A0A9D4Q1K7-F1
#
_cell.length_a   1.000
_cell.length_b   1.000
_cell.length_c   1.000
_cell.angle_alpha   90.00
_cell.angle_beta   90.00
_cell.angle_gamma   90.00
#
_symmetry.space_group_name_H-M   'P 1'
#
loop_
_entity.id
_entity.type
_entity.pdbx_description
1 polymer ?
#
loop_
_entity_poly.entity_id
_entity_poly.type
_entity_poly.pdbx_seq_one_letter_code
_entity_poly.pdbx_strand_id
1 'polypeptide(L)'
;MWSLRKHARSRVILALQNLCQWTRSMSEIRSRVVPGAAERIVDTLRWAGLCPDEGPGLGGSVGPYVQSQRLKFYQEHAHRLLETGHAYRCYCSEARLEILRKNALRNQEMPRYDNRCRSLEKSPPGNQPYVIRLKVILKSDGFPTYHLACVVDDRLMKVTDVLRGVEWQVSTPKHLMLYSALGWEPPRFWHLPLLLNKCVH
;
A
#
# COMPACT_ATOMS: atom_id res chain seq x y z
N MET A 1 28.36 -21.87 19.24
CA MET A 1 28.24 -20.41 19.43
C MET A 1 28.30 -19.72 18.06
N TRP A 2 27.16 -19.56 17.38
CA TRP A 2 27.11 -18.72 16.19
C TRP A 2 27.02 -17.26 16.64
N SER A 3 28.17 -16.59 16.70
CA SER A 3 28.24 -15.15 16.87
C SER A 3 27.89 -14.51 15.53
N LEU A 4 26.62 -14.11 15.36
CA LEU A 4 26.23 -13.19 14.30
C LEU A 4 26.86 -11.83 14.62
N ARG A 5 28.08 -11.61 14.14
CA ARG A 5 28.72 -10.30 14.17
C ARG A 5 27.86 -9.35 13.34
N LYS A 6 27.31 -8.31 13.99
CA LYS A 6 26.71 -7.13 13.36
C LYS A 6 27.76 -6.47 12.46
N HIS A 7 27.87 -6.86 11.19
CA HIS A 7 28.75 -6.25 10.19
C HIS A 7 27.91 -5.69 9.04
N ALA A 8 27.03 -4.75 9.39
CA ALA A 8 26.49 -3.66 8.58
C ALA A 8 25.41 -2.99 9.44
N ARG A 9 25.59 -1.72 9.82
CA ARG A 9 24.57 -0.95 10.57
C ARG A 9 23.42 -0.55 9.63
N SER A 10 22.75 -1.50 9.02
CA SER A 10 21.53 -1.25 8.25
C SER A 10 20.41 -0.97 9.25
N ARG A 11 19.90 0.27 9.27
CA ARG A 11 18.76 0.67 10.11
C ARG A 11 17.53 -0.12 9.69
N VAL A 12 16.92 -0.87 10.61
CA VAL A 12 15.72 -1.67 10.38
C VAL A 12 14.52 -0.93 10.93
N ILE A 13 13.65 -0.46 10.03
CA ILE A 13 12.38 0.19 10.38
C ILE A 13 11.27 -0.85 10.25
N LEU A 14 10.57 -1.11 11.35
CA LEU A 14 9.33 -1.88 11.30
C LEU A 14 8.14 -0.92 11.21
N ALA A 15 7.54 -0.82 10.03
CA ALA A 15 6.25 -0.16 9.86
C ALA A 15 5.15 -1.22 9.81
N LEU A 16 4.17 -1.13 10.71
CA LEU A 16 3.01 -2.01 10.65
C LEU A 16 2.07 -1.50 9.54
N GLN A 17 2.03 -2.25 8.44
CA GLN A 17 1.10 -2.05 7.35
C GLN A 17 -0.30 -2.51 7.76
N ASN A 18 -0.93 -1.78 8.67
CA ASN A 18 -2.36 -1.93 8.94
C ASN A 18 -3.10 -1.17 7.83
N LEU A 19 -3.51 -1.92 6.79
CA LEU A 19 -4.27 -1.45 5.63
C LEU A 19 -5.49 -0.63 6.06
N CYS A 20 -5.38 0.69 6.24
CA CYS A 20 -6.51 1.60 6.27
C CYS A 20 -6.78 2.03 4.82
N GLN A 21 -7.54 1.24 4.07
CA GLN A 21 -7.98 1.67 2.75
C GLN A 21 -9.03 2.79 2.88
N TRP A 22 -8.90 3.82 2.05
CA TRP A 22 -9.95 4.84 1.83
C TRP A 22 -11.14 4.24 1.07
N THR A 23 -12.15 3.79 1.80
CA THR A 23 -13.54 3.90 1.38
C THR A 23 -14.28 4.73 2.42
N ARG A 24 -15.38 5.37 2.01
CA ARG A 24 -16.21 6.24 2.85
C ARG A 24 -17.06 5.40 3.81
N SER A 25 -16.41 4.51 4.56
CA SER A 25 -16.92 3.93 5.78
C SER A 25 -15.71 3.43 6.57
N MET A 26 -15.47 4.02 7.73
CA MET A 26 -14.51 3.51 8.72
C MET A 26 -14.95 2.13 9.27
N SER A 27 -16.05 1.56 8.75
CA SER A 27 -16.72 0.35 9.21
C SER A 27 -16.31 -0.92 8.46
N GLU A 28 -15.91 -0.88 7.19
CA GLU A 28 -15.67 -2.14 6.45
C GLU A 28 -14.25 -2.72 6.51
N ILE A 29 -13.24 -1.92 6.89
CA ILE A 29 -11.83 -2.38 6.94
C ILE A 29 -11.35 -2.70 8.36
N ARG A 30 -12.13 -2.33 9.38
CA ARG A 30 -11.97 -2.84 10.74
C ARG A 30 -12.13 -4.37 10.83
N SER A 31 -12.75 -5.00 9.83
CA SER A 31 -13.01 -6.44 9.79
C SER A 31 -11.75 -7.32 9.70
N ARG A 32 -10.60 -6.77 9.25
CA ARG A 32 -9.33 -7.53 9.14
C ARG A 32 -8.31 -7.18 10.22
N VAL A 33 -8.60 -6.18 11.06
CA VAL A 33 -7.69 -5.80 12.14
C VAL A 33 -7.87 -6.81 13.27
N VAL A 34 -6.86 -7.64 13.47
CA VAL A 34 -6.84 -8.59 14.60
C VAL A 34 -6.22 -7.89 15.80
N PRO A 35 -6.96 -7.70 16.91
CA PRO A 35 -6.40 -7.11 18.13
C PRO A 35 -5.18 -7.90 18.63
N GLY A 36 -4.16 -7.20 19.11
CA GLY A 36 -2.93 -7.83 19.60
C GLY A 36 -1.97 -8.32 18.50
N ALA A 37 -2.34 -8.25 17.21
CA ALA A 37 -1.50 -8.78 16.14
C ALA A 37 -0.20 -7.98 15.98
N ALA A 38 -0.29 -6.66 16.14
CA ALA A 38 0.85 -5.74 16.11
C ALA A 38 1.90 -6.12 17.18
N GLU A 39 1.44 -6.33 18.41
CA GLU A 39 2.24 -6.69 19.57
C GLU A 39 2.88 -8.07 19.36
N ARG A 40 2.10 -9.06 18.90
CA ARG A 40 2.62 -10.40 18.57
C ARG A 40 3.71 -10.39 17.50
N ILE A 41 3.60 -9.53 16.48
CA ILE A 41 4.65 -9.37 15.46
C ILE A 41 5.94 -8.85 16.11
N VAL A 42 5.84 -7.80 16.93
CA VAL A 42 7.00 -7.23 17.63
C VAL A 42 7.65 -8.26 18.56
N ASP A 43 6.86 -9.02 19.31
CA ASP A 43 7.38 -10.04 20.23
C ASP A 43 8.02 -11.22 19.48
N THR A 44 7.45 -11.65 18.36
CA THR A 44 8.03 -12.69 17.50
C THR A 44 9.37 -12.25 16.93
N LEU A 45 9.47 -10.99 16.49
CA LEU A 45 10.71 -10.41 15.99
C LEU A 45 11.79 -10.34 17.08
N ARG A 46 11.42 -9.90 18.30
CA ARG A 46 12.33 -9.91 19.46
C ARG A 46 12.80 -11.32 19.79
N TRP A 47 11.89 -12.29 19.83
CA TRP A 47 12.23 -13.70 20.06
C TRP A 47 13.20 -14.26 19.00
N ALA A 48 13.01 -13.89 17.73
CA ALA A 48 13.91 -14.27 16.64
C ALA A 48 15.25 -13.51 16.65
N GLY A 49 15.50 -12.62 17.62
CA GLY A 49 16.70 -11.77 17.69
C GLY A 49 16.73 -10.63 16.67
N LEU A 50 15.60 -10.36 16.00
CA LEU A 50 15.42 -9.27 15.04
C LEU A 50 14.78 -8.08 15.75
N CYS A 51 15.57 -7.30 16.47
CA CYS A 51 15.07 -6.07 17.12
C CYS A 51 15.06 -4.90 16.11
N PRO A 52 13.89 -4.36 15.72
CA PRO A 52 13.84 -3.15 14.91
C PRO A 52 14.45 -1.97 15.67
N ASP A 53 15.12 -1.07 14.96
CA ASP A 53 15.62 0.18 15.54
C ASP A 53 14.47 1.18 15.78
N GLU A 54 13.43 1.12 14.96
CA GLU A 54 12.27 1.99 15.01
C GLU A 54 10.97 1.24 14.69
N GLY A 55 9.87 1.69 15.29
CA GLY A 55 8.55 1.12 15.01
C GLY A 55 7.49 1.47 16.05
N PRO A 56 6.28 0.90 15.91
CA PRO A 56 5.18 1.10 16.85
C PRO A 56 5.58 0.65 18.27
N GLY A 57 5.40 1.52 19.25
CA GLY A 57 5.81 1.28 20.65
C GLY A 57 7.31 1.45 20.94
N LEU A 58 8.17 1.49 19.92
CA LEU A 58 9.61 1.75 20.05
C LEU A 58 9.95 3.23 19.83
N GLY A 59 9.15 3.93 19.03
CA GLY A 59 9.43 5.31 18.63
C GLY A 59 10.47 5.37 17.51
N GLY A 60 11.08 6.55 17.32
CA GLY A 60 12.11 6.79 16.30
C GLY A 60 11.98 8.17 15.66
N SER A 61 12.90 8.51 14.76
CA SER A 61 13.03 9.89 14.25
C SER A 61 12.04 10.28 13.14
N VAL A 62 11.37 9.31 12.50
CA VAL A 62 10.51 9.51 11.32
C VAL A 62 9.08 9.01 11.51
N GLY A 63 8.65 8.89 12.77
CA GLY A 63 7.30 8.49 13.13
C GLY A 63 6.22 9.48 12.64
N PRO A 64 4.92 9.15 12.80
CA PRO A 64 4.40 7.94 13.44
C PRO A 64 4.58 6.68 12.58
N TYR A 65 4.70 5.51 13.20
CA TYR A 65 4.94 4.21 12.52
C TYR A 65 3.65 3.39 12.29
N VAL A 66 2.50 4.03 12.49
CA VAL A 66 1.18 3.43 12.26
C VAL A 66 0.51 4.18 11.11
N GLN A 67 0.18 3.49 10.02
CA GLN A 67 -0.34 4.12 8.79
C GLN A 67 -1.65 4.89 9.00
N SER A 68 -2.52 4.43 9.91
CA SER A 68 -3.76 5.15 10.24
C SER A 68 -3.53 6.55 10.82
N GLN A 69 -2.35 6.82 11.38
CA GLN A 69 -1.96 8.12 11.92
C GLN A 69 -1.27 9.02 10.88
N ARG A 70 -1.04 8.51 9.67
CA ARG A 70 -0.25 9.17 8.60
C ARG A 70 -1.12 9.70 7.46
N LEU A 71 -2.44 9.71 7.63
CA LEU A 71 -3.41 10.05 6.59
C LEU A 71 -3.13 11.39 5.90
N LYS A 72 -2.66 12.39 6.65
CA LYS A 72 -2.33 13.73 6.12
C LYS A 72 -1.26 13.66 5.01
N PHE A 73 -0.22 12.85 5.20
CA PHE A 73 0.86 12.70 4.22
C PHE A 73 0.34 12.08 2.91
N TYR A 74 -0.51 11.05 3.04
CA TYR A 74 -1.09 10.39 1.88
C TYR A 74 -2.04 11.31 1.10
N GLN A 75 -2.85 12.10 1.80
CA GLN A 75 -3.75 13.08 1.20
C GLN A 75 -2.96 14.12 0.40
N GLU A 76 -1.94 14.72 0.99
CA GLU A 76 -1.09 15.73 0.34
C GLU A 76 -0.50 15.19 -0.98
N HIS A 77 0.00 13.96 -0.96
CA HIS A 77 0.63 13.37 -2.14
C HIS A 77 -0.38 12.89 -3.18
N ALA A 78 -1.57 12.44 -2.74
CA ALA A 78 -2.68 12.16 -3.64
C ALA A 78 -3.15 13.44 -4.36
N HIS A 79 -3.17 14.59 -3.68
CA HIS A 79 -3.46 15.88 -4.29
C HIS A 79 -2.41 16.30 -5.30
N ARG A 80 -1.12 16.15 -4.98
CA ARG A 80 -0.03 16.38 -5.93
C ARG A 80 -0.16 15.52 -7.19
N LEU A 81 -0.57 14.26 -7.04
CA LEU A 81 -0.83 13.37 -8.18
C LEU A 81 -2.03 13.82 -9.02
N LEU A 82 -3.04 14.45 -8.42
CA LEU A 82 -4.16 15.05 -9.16
C LEU A 82 -3.68 16.27 -9.97
N GLU A 83 -2.90 17.14 -9.36
CA GLU A 83 -2.38 18.37 -9.98
C GLU A 83 -1.46 18.08 -11.16
N THR A 84 -0.57 17.09 -10.99
CA THR A 84 0.35 16.63 -12.05
C THR A 84 -0.33 15.75 -13.10
N GLY A 85 -1.65 15.52 -12.99
CA GLY A 85 -2.42 14.75 -13.97
C GLY A 85 -2.21 13.23 -13.90
N HIS A 86 -1.43 12.71 -12.96
CA HIS A 86 -1.18 11.27 -12.73
C HIS A 86 -2.33 10.56 -11.99
N ALA A 87 -3.27 11.31 -11.43
CA ALA A 87 -4.49 10.81 -10.82
C ALA A 87 -5.73 11.57 -11.34
N TYR A 88 -6.91 11.05 -11.03
CA TYR A 88 -8.20 11.68 -11.36
C TYR A 88 -9.23 11.39 -10.26
N ARG A 89 -10.25 12.25 -10.18
CA ARG A 89 -11.39 12.07 -9.27
C ARG A 89 -12.40 11.12 -9.91
N CYS A 90 -12.85 10.14 -9.15
CA CYS A 90 -13.85 9.15 -9.56
C CYS A 90 -15.10 9.26 -8.68
N TYR A 91 -16.24 9.44 -9.34
CA TYR A 91 -17.55 9.65 -8.71
C TYR A 91 -18.49 8.42 -8.88
N CYS A 92 -17.95 7.28 -9.34
CA CYS A 92 -18.75 6.07 -9.51
C CYS A 92 -19.25 5.55 -8.15
N SER A 93 -20.56 5.29 -8.07
CA SER A 93 -21.18 4.67 -6.89
C SER A 93 -20.73 3.21 -6.71
N GLU A 94 -20.76 2.74 -5.47
CA GLU A 94 -20.42 1.35 -5.13
C GLU A 94 -21.38 0.36 -5.80
N ALA A 95 -22.69 0.65 -5.81
CA ALA A 95 -23.69 -0.16 -6.51
C ALA A 95 -23.33 -0.38 -7.99
N ARG A 96 -22.83 0.66 -8.67
CA ARG A 96 -22.37 0.55 -10.06
C ARG A 96 -21.14 -0.36 -10.17
N LEU A 97 -20.15 -0.18 -9.29
CA LEU A 97 -18.94 -1.00 -9.30
C LEU A 97 -19.25 -2.47 -9.05
N GLU A 98 -20.24 -2.74 -8.20
CA GLU A 98 -20.69 -4.10 -7.91
C GLU A 98 -21.37 -4.76 -9.11
N ILE A 99 -22.21 -4.03 -9.84
CA ILE A 99 -22.79 -4.50 -11.10
C ILE A 99 -21.69 -4.84 -12.12
N LEU A 100 -20.67 -4.00 -12.26
CA LEU A 100 -19.54 -4.27 -13.14
C LEU A 100 -18.80 -5.56 -12.77
N ARG A 101 -18.54 -5.78 -11.47
CA ARG A 101 -17.92 -7.01 -10.98
C ARG A 101 -18.77 -8.24 -11.29
N LYS A 102 -20.06 -8.21 -10.98
CA LYS A 102 -20.98 -9.33 -11.23
C LYS A 102 -21.10 -9.66 -12.71
N ASN A 103 -21.17 -8.64 -13.58
CA ASN A 103 -21.22 -8.85 -15.02
C ASN A 103 -19.93 -9.47 -15.57
N ALA A 104 -18.76 -9.01 -15.10
CA ALA A 104 -17.48 -9.62 -15.49
C ALA A 104 -17.41 -11.10 -15.08
N LEU A 105 -17.78 -11.41 -13.83
CA LEU A 105 -17.83 -12.79 -13.33
C LEU A 105 -18.81 -13.66 -14.13
N ARG A 106 -20.00 -13.15 -14.44
CA ARG A 106 -20.99 -13.86 -15.27
C ARG A 106 -20.45 -14.18 -16.67
N ASN A 107 -19.66 -13.27 -17.23
CA ASN A 107 -19.05 -13.42 -18.55
C ASN A 107 -17.70 -14.17 -18.49
N GLN A 108 -17.30 -14.69 -17.32
CA GLN A 108 -15.99 -15.33 -17.08
C GLN A 108 -14.79 -14.43 -17.42
N GLU A 109 -14.97 -13.12 -17.31
CA GLU A 109 -13.92 -12.12 -17.50
C GLU A 109 -13.32 -11.70 -16.15
N MET A 110 -12.06 -11.27 -16.17
CA MET A 110 -11.44 -10.68 -14.97
C MET A 110 -12.12 -9.34 -14.63
N PRO A 111 -12.66 -9.16 -13.41
CA PRO A 111 -13.29 -7.91 -13.00
C PRO A 111 -12.34 -6.73 -13.10
N ARG A 112 -12.73 -5.75 -13.92
CA ARG A 112 -11.96 -4.53 -14.15
C ARG A 112 -12.81 -3.28 -13.98
N TYR A 113 -12.23 -2.28 -13.33
CA TYR A 113 -12.77 -0.92 -13.44
C TYR A 113 -12.62 -0.40 -14.87
N ASP A 114 -13.70 0.19 -15.38
CA ASP A 114 -13.86 0.62 -16.77
C ASP A 114 -13.28 2.01 -17.08
N ASN A 115 -12.56 2.62 -16.12
CA ASN A 115 -11.96 3.94 -16.26
C ASN A 115 -12.95 5.07 -16.63
N ARG A 116 -14.25 4.90 -16.37
CA ARG A 116 -15.30 5.87 -16.76
C ARG A 116 -14.98 7.32 -16.41
N CYS A 117 -14.46 7.56 -15.21
CA CYS A 117 -14.18 8.91 -14.72
C CYS A 117 -12.82 9.49 -15.18
N ARG A 118 -12.03 8.76 -15.97
CA ARG A 118 -10.64 9.15 -16.32
C ARG A 118 -10.57 10.42 -17.17
N SER A 119 -11.53 10.58 -18.07
CA SER A 119 -11.59 11.69 -19.04
C SER A 119 -12.67 12.72 -18.72
N LEU A 120 -13.13 12.78 -17.46
CA LEU A 120 -14.09 13.80 -17.05
C LEU A 120 -13.40 15.17 -17.03
N GLU A 121 -13.81 16.06 -17.94
CA GLU A 121 -13.31 17.44 -18.00
C GLU A 121 -13.83 18.29 -16.84
N LYS A 122 -15.07 18.07 -16.42
CA LYS A 122 -15.73 18.83 -15.35
C LYS A 122 -16.19 17.89 -14.24
N SER A 123 -15.98 18.31 -12.99
CA SER A 123 -16.59 17.64 -11.85
C SER A 123 -18.11 17.69 -12.00
N PRO A 124 -18.84 16.60 -11.68
CA PRO A 124 -20.29 16.61 -11.70
C PRO A 124 -20.82 17.72 -10.78
N PRO A 125 -21.99 18.31 -11.11
CA PRO A 125 -22.60 19.35 -10.28
C PRO A 125 -22.97 18.77 -8.90
N GLY A 126 -22.72 19.58 -7.86
CA GLY A 126 -22.97 19.23 -6.46
C GLY A 126 -21.74 18.66 -5.73
N ASN A 127 -21.74 18.77 -4.41
CA ASN A 127 -20.65 18.27 -3.55
C ASN A 127 -20.71 16.74 -3.38
N GLN A 128 -20.55 16.01 -4.48
CA GLN A 128 -20.65 14.55 -4.50
C GLN A 128 -19.40 13.90 -3.90
N PRO A 129 -19.56 12.78 -3.16
CA PRO A 129 -18.43 11.97 -2.72
C PRO A 129 -17.58 11.51 -3.91
N TYR A 130 -16.27 11.53 -3.75
CA TYR A 130 -15.36 10.99 -4.76
C TYR A 130 -14.20 10.23 -4.13
N VAL A 131 -13.57 9.39 -4.95
CA VAL A 131 -12.30 8.72 -4.64
C VAL A 131 -11.24 9.16 -5.64
N ILE A 132 -9.98 9.22 -5.21
CA ILE A 132 -8.86 9.53 -6.10
C ILE A 132 -8.36 8.22 -6.71
N ARG A 133 -8.29 8.14 -8.03
CA ARG A 133 -7.75 6.97 -8.76
C ARG A 133 -6.49 7.34 -9.52
N LEU A 134 -5.51 6.46 -9.50
CA LEU A 134 -4.25 6.64 -10.22
C LEU A 134 -4.47 6.32 -11.72
N LYS A 135 -4.05 7.22 -12.62
CA LYS A 135 -4.03 6.98 -14.08
C LYS A 135 -2.91 6.03 -14.49
N VAL A 136 -1.81 6.10 -13.74
CA VAL A 136 -0.53 5.47 -14.07
C VAL A 136 -0.64 3.94 -14.13
N ILE A 137 -1.67 3.35 -13.52
CA ILE A 137 -1.88 1.90 -13.55
C ILE A 137 -2.77 1.54 -14.76
N LEU A 138 -2.18 0.88 -15.75
CA LEU A 138 -2.89 0.27 -16.90
C LEU A 138 -3.66 -1.01 -16.53
N LYS A 139 -3.75 -1.33 -15.23
CA LYS A 139 -4.53 -2.45 -14.67
C LYS A 139 -5.39 -1.97 -13.51
N SER A 140 -6.64 -2.38 -13.60
CA SER A 140 -7.86 -1.78 -13.10
C SER A 140 -8.28 -2.32 -11.74
N ASP A 141 -7.33 -2.45 -10.82
CA ASP A 141 -7.51 -3.21 -9.58
C ASP A 141 -8.04 -2.33 -8.44
N GLY A 142 -8.94 -1.40 -8.76
CA GLY A 142 -9.92 -0.83 -7.82
C GLY A 142 -9.45 -0.05 -6.59
N PHE A 143 -8.21 -0.16 -6.11
CA PHE A 143 -7.79 0.25 -4.75
C PHE A 143 -6.45 1.01 -4.73
N PRO A 144 -6.49 2.34 -4.87
CA PRO A 144 -5.32 3.23 -4.82
C PRO A 144 -5.03 3.72 -3.39
N THR A 145 -4.78 2.81 -2.46
CA THR A 145 -4.60 3.20 -1.04
C THR A 145 -3.36 2.55 -0.43
N TYR A 146 -3.24 1.23 -0.53
CA TYR A 146 -2.02 0.52 -0.10
C TYR A 146 -0.79 0.96 -0.89
N HIS A 147 -0.88 0.99 -2.22
CA HIS A 147 0.26 1.28 -3.07
C HIS A 147 0.83 2.68 -2.84
N LEU A 148 -0.04 3.68 -2.69
CA LEU A 148 0.39 5.04 -2.38
C LEU A 148 1.00 5.11 -0.97
N ALA A 149 0.35 4.52 0.03
CA ALA A 149 0.84 4.53 1.40
C ALA A 149 2.25 3.92 1.50
N CYS A 150 2.50 2.77 0.87
CA CYS A 150 3.84 2.17 0.83
C CYS A 150 4.87 3.10 0.22
N VAL A 151 4.62 3.65 -0.97
CA VAL A 151 5.58 4.52 -1.67
C VAL A 151 5.87 5.80 -0.88
N VAL A 152 4.84 6.40 -0.28
CA VAL A 152 5.00 7.60 0.55
C VAL A 152 5.76 7.27 1.84
N ASP A 153 5.44 6.17 2.51
CA ASP A 153 6.12 5.77 3.74
C ASP A 153 7.58 5.39 3.48
N ASP A 154 7.85 4.59 2.45
CA ASP A 154 9.21 4.23 2.03
C ASP A 154 10.06 5.50 1.81
N ARG A 155 9.50 6.51 1.12
CA ARG A 155 10.19 7.78 0.89
C ARG A 155 10.40 8.57 2.18
N LEU A 156 9.35 8.78 2.97
CA LEU A 156 9.41 9.62 4.18
C LEU A 156 10.24 8.98 5.29
N MET A 157 10.26 7.64 5.36
CA MET A 157 11.08 6.87 6.29
C MET A 157 12.49 6.60 5.74
N LYS A 158 12.81 7.06 4.53
CA LYS A 158 14.14 6.93 3.88
C LYS A 158 14.57 5.47 3.72
N VAL A 159 13.64 4.61 3.33
CA VAL A 159 13.90 3.20 3.03
C VAL A 159 14.82 3.10 1.81
N THR A 160 15.90 2.33 1.94
CA THR A 160 16.85 2.07 0.84
C THR A 160 16.60 0.73 0.16
N ASP A 161 16.12 -0.26 0.93
CA ASP A 161 15.93 -1.64 0.52
C ASP A 161 14.58 -2.15 1.04
N VAL A 162 13.72 -2.59 0.12
CA VAL A 162 12.43 -3.21 0.41
C VAL A 162 12.56 -4.71 0.22
N LEU A 163 12.52 -5.46 1.32
CA LEU A 163 12.49 -6.92 1.32
C LEU A 163 11.05 -7.38 1.56
N ARG A 164 10.49 -8.18 0.65
CA ARG A 164 9.12 -8.70 0.76
C ARG A 164 8.95 -10.02 0.01
N GLY A 165 7.87 -10.75 0.26
CA GLY A 165 7.58 -12.00 -0.45
C GLY A 165 7.30 -11.80 -1.94
N VAL A 166 7.56 -12.84 -2.74
CA VAL A 166 7.39 -12.86 -4.21
C VAL A 166 5.95 -12.61 -4.66
N GLU A 167 4.96 -12.84 -3.81
CA GLU A 167 3.56 -12.50 -4.06
C GLU A 167 3.35 -11.00 -4.33
N TRP A 168 4.24 -10.13 -3.82
CA TRP A 168 4.20 -8.69 -4.06
C TRP A 168 4.92 -8.25 -5.34
N GLN A 169 5.59 -9.16 -6.05
CA GLN A 169 6.36 -8.83 -7.25
C GLN A 169 5.49 -8.15 -8.31
N VAL A 170 4.25 -8.63 -8.50
CA VAL A 170 3.26 -8.07 -9.44
C VAL A 170 2.85 -6.63 -9.12
N SER A 171 3.09 -6.18 -7.89
CA SER A 171 2.80 -4.80 -7.45
C SER A 171 3.99 -3.85 -7.67
N THR A 172 5.20 -4.37 -7.86
CA THR A 172 6.42 -3.57 -8.02
C THR A 172 6.34 -2.59 -9.19
N PRO A 173 5.87 -2.98 -10.40
CA PRO A 173 5.72 -2.02 -11.50
C PRO A 173 4.82 -0.83 -11.13
N LYS A 174 3.77 -1.07 -10.33
CA LYS A 174 2.86 -0.01 -9.86
C LYS A 174 3.57 0.95 -8.91
N HIS A 175 4.42 0.43 -8.04
CA HIS A 175 5.23 1.25 -7.13
C HIS A 175 6.25 2.09 -7.91
N LEU A 176 6.99 1.50 -8.84
CA LEU A 176 7.95 2.21 -9.70
C LEU A 176 7.29 3.35 -10.49
N MET A 177 6.11 3.08 -11.03
CA MET A 177 5.27 4.08 -11.71
C MET A 177 4.87 5.24 -10.79
N LEU A 178 4.56 4.96 -9.52
CA LEU A 178 4.26 6.00 -8.53
C LEU A 178 5.49 6.82 -8.15
N TYR A 179 6.65 6.18 -7.96
CA TYR A 179 7.92 6.88 -7.75
C TYR A 179 8.22 7.82 -8.92
N SER A 180 8.09 7.33 -10.15
CA SER A 180 8.25 8.13 -11.38
C SER A 180 7.27 9.33 -11.42
N ALA A 181 5.98 9.10 -11.15
CA ALA A 181 4.95 10.15 -11.13
C ALA A 181 5.17 11.23 -10.05
N LEU A 182 5.78 10.85 -8.93
CA LEU A 182 6.14 11.77 -7.83
C LEU A 182 7.51 12.42 -8.01
N GLY A 183 8.28 12.02 -9.03
CA GLY A 183 9.64 12.52 -9.28
C GLY A 183 10.65 12.04 -8.25
N TRP A 184 10.50 10.81 -7.76
CA TRP A 184 11.33 10.24 -6.71
C TRP A 184 12.12 9.04 -7.20
N GLU A 185 13.30 8.83 -6.60
CA GLU A 185 14.08 7.61 -6.81
C GLU A 185 13.51 6.46 -5.98
N PRO A 186 13.29 5.28 -6.60
CA PRO A 186 12.79 4.11 -5.89
C PRO A 186 13.89 3.42 -5.07
N PRO A 187 13.55 2.74 -3.97
CA PRO A 187 14.46 1.86 -3.26
C PRO A 187 14.76 0.60 -4.08
N ARG A 188 15.75 -0.17 -3.65
CA ARG A 188 16.03 -1.49 -4.20
C ARG A 188 14.96 -2.48 -3.71
N PHE A 189 14.39 -3.27 -4.62
CA PHE A 189 13.38 -4.28 -4.27
C PHE A 189 13.98 -5.68 -4.29
N TRP A 190 13.79 -6.42 -3.20
CA TRP A 190 14.22 -7.80 -3.03
C TRP A 190 13.00 -8.67 -2.76
N HIS A 191 12.74 -9.64 -3.64
CA HIS A 191 11.59 -10.54 -3.54
C HIS A 191 12.02 -11.92 -3.06
N LEU A 192 11.53 -12.32 -1.89
CA LEU A 192 11.86 -13.58 -1.24
C LEU A 192 10.94 -14.69 -1.79
N PRO A 193 11.48 -15.87 -2.15
CA PRO A 193 10.67 -16.99 -2.64
C PRO A 193 9.75 -17.52 -1.54
N LEU A 194 8.65 -18.18 -1.95
CA LEU A 194 7.77 -18.86 -1.01
C LEU A 194 8.50 -19.99 -0.31
N LEU A 195 8.27 -20.11 1.00
CA LEU A 195 8.72 -21.27 1.77
C LEU A 195 7.90 -22.48 1.32
N LEU A 196 8.57 -23.47 0.74
CA LEU A 196 7.95 -24.72 0.32
C LEU A 196 8.00 -25.71 1.49
N ASN A 197 6.92 -26.50 1.63
CA ASN A 197 6.96 -27.67 2.50
C ASN A 197 7.98 -28.68 1.95
N LYS A 198 8.50 -29.55 2.82
CA LYS A 198 9.28 -30.70 2.36
C LYS A 198 8.43 -31.52 1.39
N CYS A 199 8.97 -31.79 0.21
CA CYS A 199 8.42 -32.81 -0.67
C CYS A 199 8.53 -34.15 0.07
N VAL A 200 7.39 -34.75 0.40
CA VAL A 200 7.34 -36.12 0.87
C VAL A 200 7.47 -36.99 -0.38
N HIS A 201 8.61 -37.64 -0.54
CA HIS A 201 8.86 -38.65 -1.56
C HIS A 201 8.55 -40.04 -1.00
#